data_AF-A0A2D7RCE7-F1
#
_entry.id   AF-A0A2D7RCE7-F1
#
_cell.length_a   1.000
_cell.length_b   1.000
_cell.length_c   1.000
_cell.angle_alpha   90.00
_cell.angle_beta   90.00
_cell.angle_gamma   90.00
#
_symmetry.space_group_name_H-M   'P 1'
#
loop_
_entity.id
_entity.type
_entity.pdbx_description
1 polymer ?
#
loop_
_entity_poly.entity_id
_entity_poly.type
_entity_poly.pdbx_seq_one_letter_code
_entity_poly.pdbx_strand_id
1 'polypeptide(L)'
;MGKPKEPRAKAPPRYGNGTHPQRAPKNNYFATLMSTPEGRALRKEWSKRPRKNPGRPKGVPDGYRKNTIEPLRRELRGEAEKVVEVMTKKLDVNPDEYATEALVTAVEIMRSPDATRDRLSAARLVLDFTKQKPASKSEMAISQAESFLEGLLQEEQTNGQKAEANQEETTH
;
A
#
# COMPACT_ATOMS: atom_id res chain seq x y z
N MET A 1 36.34 11.21 -27.76
CA MET A 1 35.91 11.88 -29.01
C MET A 1 36.24 13.36 -28.91
N GLY A 2 37.35 13.81 -29.52
CA GLY A 2 37.72 15.22 -29.56
C GLY A 2 36.77 16.03 -30.43
N LYS A 3 36.70 17.35 -30.22
CA LYS A 3 35.89 18.23 -31.08
C LYS A 3 36.38 18.13 -32.54
N PRO A 4 35.47 18.15 -33.53
CA PRO A 4 35.84 18.08 -34.94
C PRO A 4 36.73 19.26 -35.35
N LYS A 5 37.68 19.00 -36.26
CA LYS A 5 38.64 20.00 -36.80
C LYS A 5 37.92 21.21 -37.39
N GLU A 6 36.73 21.01 -37.95
CA GLU A 6 35.88 22.08 -38.47
C GLU A 6 34.51 22.05 -37.77
N PRO A 7 34.22 23.03 -36.90
CA PRO A 7 32.90 23.14 -36.30
C PRO A 7 31.87 23.60 -37.33
N ARG A 8 30.67 23.02 -37.28
CA ARG A 8 29.54 23.41 -38.12
C ARG A 8 29.22 24.90 -37.95
N ALA A 9 28.99 25.59 -39.07
CA ALA A 9 28.51 26.97 -39.09
C ALA A 9 27.19 27.11 -38.32
N LYS A 10 27.15 28.01 -37.33
CA LYS A 10 25.94 28.30 -36.55
C LYS A 10 25.14 29.42 -37.22
N ALA A 11 23.82 29.33 -37.14
CA ALA A 11 22.92 30.38 -37.61
C ALA A 11 23.17 31.69 -36.84
N PRO A 12 22.98 32.86 -37.50
CA PRO A 12 23.08 34.14 -36.83
C PRO A 12 22.02 34.27 -35.72
N PRO A 13 22.32 34.98 -34.62
CA PRO A 13 21.37 35.18 -33.53
C PRO A 13 20.15 36.00 -34.00
N ARG A 14 18.95 35.65 -33.50
CA ARG A 14 17.67 36.30 -33.88
C ARG A 14 17.62 37.80 -33.52
N TYR A 15 18.31 38.19 -32.46
CA TYR A 15 18.52 39.58 -32.09
C TYR A 15 20.01 39.84 -32.22
N GLY A 16 20.40 40.91 -32.92
CA GLY A 16 21.80 41.26 -33.09
C GLY A 16 22.48 41.30 -31.73
N ASN A 17 23.57 40.55 -31.58
CA ASN A 17 24.51 40.84 -30.51
C ASN A 17 25.10 42.21 -30.87
N GLY A 18 24.48 43.30 -30.40
CA GLY A 18 24.94 44.65 -30.69
C GLY A 18 26.42 44.84 -30.34
N THR A 19 26.99 46.00 -30.65
CA THR A 19 28.40 46.34 -30.38
C THR A 19 28.84 46.02 -28.94
N HIS A 20 27.91 46.04 -27.99
CA HIS A 20 28.09 45.57 -26.62
C HIS A 20 27.01 44.53 -26.29
N PRO A 21 27.26 43.22 -26.47
CA PRO A 21 26.34 42.22 -25.94
C PRO A 21 26.24 42.47 -24.43
N GLN A 22 25.03 42.60 -23.89
CA GLN A 22 24.82 42.62 -22.44
C GLN A 22 25.29 41.28 -21.87
N ARG A 23 26.58 41.20 -21.54
CA ARG A 23 27.14 40.09 -20.81
C ARG A 23 26.70 40.26 -19.37
N ALA A 24 26.08 39.22 -18.80
CA ALA A 24 25.87 39.17 -17.37
C ALA A 24 27.21 39.47 -16.67
N PRO A 25 27.21 40.28 -15.59
CA PRO A 25 28.43 40.60 -14.87
C PRO A 25 29.15 39.30 -14.47
N LYS A 26 30.48 39.28 -14.62
CA LYS A 26 31.31 38.09 -14.34
C LYS A 26 31.12 37.58 -12.91
N ASN A 27 30.79 38.48 -11.98
CA ASN A 27 30.52 38.19 -10.58
C ASN A 27 29.01 38.24 -10.35
N ASN A 28 28.39 37.08 -10.14
CA ASN A 28 26.99 36.97 -9.75
C ASN A 28 26.88 36.93 -8.22
N TYR A 29 26.04 37.81 -7.66
CA TYR A 29 25.75 37.89 -6.22
C TYR A 29 25.41 36.52 -5.61
N PHE A 30 24.60 35.70 -6.27
CA PHE A 30 24.24 34.36 -5.79
C PHE A 30 25.39 33.35 -5.88
N ALA A 31 26.34 33.55 -6.79
CA ALA A 31 27.52 32.68 -6.93
C ALA A 31 28.56 32.96 -5.85
N THR A 32 28.71 34.22 -5.42
CA THR A 32 29.63 34.61 -4.34
C THR A 32 28.99 34.56 -2.95
N LEU A 33 27.67 34.40 -2.83
CA LEU A 33 26.95 34.35 -1.56
C LEU A 33 27.51 33.32 -0.56
N MET A 34 28.09 32.21 -1.03
CA MET A 34 28.62 31.16 -0.15
C MET A 34 30.09 31.32 0.23
N SER A 35 30.82 32.25 -0.40
CA SER A 35 32.25 32.43 -0.12
C SER A 35 32.47 33.08 1.25
N THR A 36 31.62 34.02 1.65
CA THR A 36 31.71 34.71 2.94
C THR A 36 30.92 33.99 4.05
N PRO A 37 31.37 34.05 5.31
CA PRO A 37 30.63 33.50 6.45
C PRO A 37 29.25 34.16 6.63
N GLU A 38 29.15 35.47 6.37
CA GLU A 38 27.89 36.22 6.44
C GLU A 38 26.90 35.79 5.36
N GLY A 39 27.35 35.57 4.13
CA GLY A 39 26.48 35.11 3.05
C GLY A 39 26.01 33.66 3.26
N ARG A 40 26.83 32.81 3.87
CA ARG A 40 26.39 31.48 4.35
C ARG A 40 25.29 31.60 5.41
N ALA A 41 25.41 32.53 6.35
CA ALA A 41 24.38 32.77 7.37
C ALA A 41 23.07 33.27 6.74
N LEU A 42 23.14 34.21 5.80
CA LEU A 42 21.99 34.74 5.05
C LEU A 42 21.25 33.62 4.28
N ARG A 43 21.98 32.74 3.59
CA ARG A 43 21.37 31.61 2.88
C ARG A 43 20.71 30.63 3.84
N LYS A 44 21.33 30.38 5.00
CA LYS A 44 20.77 29.52 6.05
C LYS A 44 19.47 30.10 6.59
N GLU A 45 19.39 31.42 6.77
CA GLU A 45 18.17 32.11 7.16
C GLU A 45 17.09 31.95 6.09
N TRP A 46 17.40 32.23 4.82
CA TRP A 46 16.46 32.09 3.71
C TRP A 46 15.92 30.66 3.54
N SER A 47 16.77 29.66 3.75
CA SER A 47 16.37 28.25 3.68
C SER A 47 15.38 27.85 4.79
N LYS A 48 15.52 28.44 5.99
CA LYS A 48 14.64 28.17 7.13
C LYS A 48 13.31 28.92 7.07
N ARG A 49 13.24 30.00 6.30
CA ARG A 49 12.02 30.81 6.19
C ARG A 49 10.90 30.01 5.53
N PRO A 50 9.67 30.02 6.10
CA PRO A 50 8.53 29.38 5.46
C PRO A 50 8.25 30.08 4.12
N ARG A 51 8.00 29.29 3.08
CA ARG A 51 7.60 29.82 1.78
C ARG A 51 6.21 30.43 1.89
N LYS A 52 5.97 31.58 1.24
CA LYS A 52 4.64 32.23 1.18
C LYS A 52 3.58 31.29 0.59
N ASN A 53 3.94 30.56 -0.47
CA ASN A 53 3.07 29.59 -1.15
C ASN A 53 3.80 28.24 -1.27
N PRO A 54 3.85 27.41 -0.20
CA PRO A 54 4.61 26.16 -0.18
C PRO A 54 3.99 25.04 -1.03
N GLY A 55 2.94 25.34 -1.80
CA GLY A 55 2.16 24.35 -2.54
C GLY A 55 1.14 23.64 -1.65
N ARG A 56 0.68 22.47 -2.09
CA ARG A 56 -0.30 21.66 -1.38
C ARG A 56 0.33 21.06 -0.10
N PRO A 57 -0.33 21.12 1.06
CA PRO A 57 0.15 20.45 2.26
C PRO A 57 0.29 18.93 2.02
N LYS A 58 1.34 18.33 2.57
CA LYS A 58 1.59 16.88 2.47
C LYS A 58 0.41 16.10 3.08
N GLY A 59 -0.06 15.07 2.38
CA GLY A 59 -1.13 14.18 2.87
C GLY A 59 -2.55 14.72 2.76
N VAL A 60 -2.75 15.86 2.09
CA VAL A 60 -4.07 16.40 1.77
C VAL A 60 -4.42 16.03 0.33
N PRO A 61 -5.53 15.31 0.09
CA PRO A 61 -5.99 14.96 -1.26
C PRO A 61 -6.32 16.17 -2.14
N ASP A 62 -6.56 15.92 -3.42
CA ASP A 62 -7.03 16.97 -4.32
C ASP A 62 -8.43 17.47 -3.92
N GLY A 63 -8.70 18.76 -4.10
CA GLY A 63 -9.97 19.39 -3.70
C GLY A 63 -10.11 19.75 -2.21
N TYR A 64 -9.19 19.29 -1.34
CA TYR A 64 -9.26 19.56 0.11
C TYR A 64 -8.16 20.51 0.59
N ARG A 65 -8.44 21.22 1.69
CA ARG A 65 -7.46 21.95 2.52
C ARG A 65 -7.22 21.17 3.81
N LYS A 66 -6.09 21.44 4.49
CA LYS A 66 -5.78 20.80 5.78
C LYS A 66 -6.92 20.96 6.80
N ASN A 67 -7.43 22.19 6.92
CA ASN A 67 -8.49 22.52 7.88
C ASN A 67 -9.85 21.88 7.55
N THR A 68 -10.07 21.45 6.30
CA THR A 68 -11.32 20.81 5.88
C THR A 68 -11.24 19.28 5.96
N ILE A 69 -10.05 18.70 5.71
CA ILE A 69 -9.88 17.23 5.73
C ILE A 69 -9.72 16.67 7.15
N GLU A 70 -9.11 17.42 8.07
CA GLU A 70 -8.92 16.99 9.46
C GLU A 70 -10.23 16.71 10.22
N PRO A 71 -11.26 17.59 10.20
CA PRO A 71 -12.53 17.27 10.85
C PRO A 71 -13.23 16.08 10.20
N LEU A 72 -13.20 16.00 8.86
CA LEU A 72 -13.78 14.87 8.13
C LEU A 72 -13.14 13.54 8.54
N ARG A 73 -11.80 13.47 8.63
CA ARG A 73 -11.10 12.25 9.08
C ARG A 73 -11.49 11.87 10.51
N ARG A 74 -11.67 12.85 11.41
CA ARG A 74 -12.12 12.57 12.78
C ARG A 74 -13.53 11.97 12.81
N GLU A 75 -14.44 12.51 12.01
CA GLU A 75 -15.80 11.96 11.87
C GLU A 75 -15.77 10.53 11.30
N LEU A 76 -15.01 10.31 10.23
CA LEU A 76 -14.85 9.00 9.60
C LEU A 76 -14.23 7.96 10.53
N ARG A 77 -13.29 8.35 11.39
CA ARG A 77 -12.72 7.47 12.40
C ARG A 77 -13.77 7.03 13.42
N GLY A 78 -14.58 7.97 13.92
CA GLY A 78 -15.66 7.64 14.85
C GLY A 78 -16.74 6.74 14.22
N GLU A 79 -16.99 6.88 12.91
CA GLU A 79 -17.83 5.94 12.18
C GLU A 79 -17.19 4.57 12.01
N ALA A 80 -15.88 4.53 11.72
CA ALA A 80 -15.14 3.29 11.53
C ALA A 80 -15.14 2.44 12.81
N GLU A 81 -14.94 3.06 13.97
CA GLU A 81 -15.00 2.39 15.28
C GLU A 81 -16.36 1.71 15.49
N LYS A 82 -17.47 2.42 15.24
CA LYS A 82 -18.84 1.87 15.34
C LYS A 82 -19.07 0.72 14.37
N VAL A 83 -18.56 0.84 13.14
CA VAL A 83 -18.71 -0.19 12.11
C VAL A 83 -17.94 -1.45 12.50
N VAL A 84 -16.71 -1.32 13.01
CA VAL A 84 -15.91 -2.46 13.47
C VAL A 84 -16.58 -3.13 14.66
N GLU A 85 -17.12 -2.38 15.62
CA GLU A 85 -17.87 -2.94 16.75
C GLU A 85 -19.08 -3.77 16.29
N VAL A 86 -19.85 -3.27 15.32
CA VAL A 86 -20.98 -4.02 14.74
C VAL A 86 -20.50 -5.23 13.93
N MET A 87 -19.36 -5.11 13.24
CA MET A 87 -18.80 -6.17 12.40
C MET A 87 -18.27 -7.35 13.23
N THR A 88 -17.52 -7.09 14.31
CA THR A 88 -16.99 -8.13 15.19
C THR A 88 -18.12 -8.88 15.90
N LYS A 89 -19.13 -8.16 16.39
CA LYS A 89 -20.34 -8.76 17.00
C LYS A 89 -21.10 -9.68 16.04
N LYS A 90 -21.19 -9.31 14.76
CA LYS A 90 -21.91 -10.12 13.75
C LYS A 90 -21.15 -11.35 13.29
N LEU A 91 -19.82 -11.28 13.25
CA LEU A 91 -18.96 -12.37 12.79
C LEU A 91 -18.55 -13.32 13.93
N ASP A 92 -18.89 -12.99 15.18
CA ASP A 92 -18.46 -13.70 16.40
C ASP A 92 -16.93 -13.90 16.45
N VAL A 93 -16.20 -12.89 15.98
CA VAL A 93 -14.73 -12.87 16.01
C VAL A 93 -14.30 -11.95 17.13
N ASN A 94 -13.41 -12.45 17.99
CA ASN A 94 -12.71 -11.68 19.01
C ASN A 94 -11.29 -11.37 18.53
N PRO A 95 -11.09 -10.33 17.69
CA PRO A 95 -9.76 -9.91 17.28
C PRO A 95 -8.98 -9.34 18.46
N ASP A 96 -7.67 -9.58 18.48
CA ASP A 96 -6.75 -8.93 19.41
C ASP A 96 -6.76 -7.41 19.25
N GLU A 97 -6.27 -6.68 20.26
CA GLU A 97 -6.22 -5.20 20.27
C GLU A 97 -5.57 -4.65 18.98
N TYR A 98 -4.43 -5.19 18.56
CA TYR A 98 -3.76 -4.77 17.31
C TYR A 98 -4.60 -5.04 16.06
N ALA A 99 -5.37 -6.13 16.04
CA ALA A 99 -6.25 -6.45 14.92
C ALA A 99 -7.47 -5.52 14.89
N THR A 100 -8.00 -5.12 16.05
CA THR A 100 -9.07 -4.10 16.11
C THR A 100 -8.60 -2.76 15.57
N GLU A 101 -7.40 -2.31 15.95
CA GLU A 101 -6.82 -1.05 15.46
C GLU A 101 -6.58 -1.09 13.94
N ALA A 102 -6.05 -2.22 13.43
CA ALA A 102 -5.86 -2.42 12.00
C ALA A 102 -7.17 -2.40 11.21
N LEU A 103 -8.24 -2.98 11.76
CA LEU A 103 -9.56 -2.97 11.12
C LEU A 103 -10.18 -1.57 11.10
N VAL A 104 -10.09 -0.84 12.21
CA VAL A 104 -10.60 0.55 12.29
C VAL A 104 -9.88 1.43 11.28
N THR A 105 -8.55 1.36 11.23
CA THR A 105 -7.75 2.14 10.27
C THR A 105 -8.03 1.77 8.82
N ALA A 106 -8.22 0.48 8.52
CA ALA A 106 -8.60 0.04 7.18
C ALA A 106 -9.98 0.59 6.76
N VAL A 107 -10.97 0.58 7.66
CA VAL A 107 -12.31 1.13 7.38
C VAL A 107 -12.25 2.66 7.22
N GLU A 108 -11.44 3.35 8.01
CA GLU A 108 -11.20 4.80 7.87
C GLU A 108 -10.64 5.13 6.49
N ILE A 109 -9.56 4.46 6.07
CA ILE A 109 -8.89 4.69 4.77
C ILE A 109 -9.83 4.35 3.61
N MET A 110 -10.64 3.30 3.73
CA MET A 110 -11.59 2.93 2.68
C MET A 110 -12.65 4.01 2.44
N ARG A 111 -13.05 4.73 3.48
CA ARG A 111 -14.08 5.80 3.42
C ARG A 111 -13.51 7.19 3.16
N SER A 112 -12.23 7.41 3.44
CA SER A 112 -11.57 8.69 3.23
C SER A 112 -11.41 9.01 1.73
N PRO A 113 -11.30 10.29 1.35
CA PRO A 113 -10.99 10.69 -0.02
C PRO A 113 -9.48 10.56 -0.33
N ASP A 114 -8.82 9.49 0.12
CA ASP A 114 -7.40 9.23 -0.16
C ASP A 114 -7.19 8.59 -1.55
N ALA A 115 -5.92 8.27 -1.88
CA ALA A 115 -5.57 7.71 -3.17
C ALA A 115 -6.30 6.38 -3.43
N THR A 116 -6.84 6.20 -4.65
CA THR A 116 -7.62 5.02 -5.02
C THR A 116 -6.90 3.70 -4.75
N ARG A 117 -5.58 3.66 -4.95
CA ARG A 117 -4.77 2.46 -4.65
C ARG A 117 -4.88 2.05 -3.18
N ASP A 118 -4.71 3.00 -2.27
CA ASP A 118 -4.66 2.73 -0.84
C ASP A 118 -6.04 2.34 -0.31
N ARG A 119 -7.11 2.95 -0.87
CA ARG A 119 -8.50 2.54 -0.60
C ARG A 119 -8.81 1.12 -1.06
N LEU A 120 -8.34 0.73 -2.25
CA LEU A 120 -8.54 -0.62 -2.77
C LEU A 120 -7.79 -1.66 -1.92
N SER A 121 -6.57 -1.36 -1.48
CA SER A 121 -5.85 -2.26 -0.56
C SER A 121 -6.54 -2.39 0.79
N ALA A 122 -7.07 -1.30 1.35
CA ALA A 122 -7.80 -1.33 2.61
C ALA A 122 -9.11 -2.11 2.48
N ALA A 123 -9.86 -1.90 1.40
CA ALA A 123 -11.08 -2.65 1.09
C ALA A 123 -10.80 -4.16 0.96
N ARG A 124 -9.70 -4.53 0.30
CA ARG A 124 -9.27 -5.93 0.22
C ARG A 124 -8.98 -6.52 1.60
N LEU A 125 -8.28 -5.79 2.46
CA LEU A 125 -7.97 -6.23 3.83
C LEU A 125 -9.25 -6.52 4.65
N VAL A 126 -10.23 -5.63 4.57
CA VAL A 126 -11.54 -5.81 5.22
C VAL A 126 -12.30 -7.00 4.60
N LEU A 127 -12.27 -7.15 3.27
CA LEU A 127 -12.89 -8.30 2.60
C LEU A 127 -12.23 -9.63 2.99
N ASP A 128 -10.90 -9.66 3.11
CA ASP A 128 -10.15 -10.86 3.49
C ASP A 128 -10.45 -11.26 4.95
N PHE A 129 -10.77 -10.30 5.81
CA PHE A 129 -11.25 -10.56 7.17
C PHE A 129 -12.70 -11.06 7.22
N THR A 130 -13.59 -10.44 6.43
CA THR A 130 -15.04 -10.75 6.46
C THR A 130 -15.40 -12.01 5.68
N LYS A 131 -14.65 -12.35 4.63
CA LYS A 131 -14.82 -13.62 3.94
C LYS A 131 -14.23 -14.71 4.83
N GLN A 132 -15.11 -15.52 5.43
CA GLN A 132 -14.73 -16.71 6.22
C GLN A 132 -13.56 -17.43 5.53
N LYS A 133 -12.44 -17.58 6.27
CA LYS A 133 -11.41 -18.55 5.88
C LYS A 133 -12.11 -19.90 5.68
N PRO A 134 -11.76 -20.70 4.67
CA PRO A 134 -12.40 -21.98 4.38
C PRO A 134 -12.06 -23.07 5.41
N ALA A 135 -12.01 -22.77 6.71
CA ALA A 135 -11.80 -23.74 7.78
C ALA A 135 -12.92 -24.79 7.79
N SER A 136 -14.18 -24.36 7.67
CA SER A 136 -15.34 -25.26 7.62
C SER A 136 -15.36 -26.13 6.36
N LYS A 137 -14.70 -25.72 5.26
CA LYS A 137 -14.55 -26.55 4.06
C LYS A 137 -13.37 -27.52 4.16
N SER A 138 -12.28 -27.13 4.83
CA SER A 138 -11.17 -28.05 5.09
C SER A 138 -11.53 -29.11 6.11
N GLU A 139 -12.26 -28.77 7.18
CA GLU A 139 -12.73 -29.75 8.17
C GLU A 139 -13.65 -30.79 7.53
N MET A 140 -14.60 -30.36 6.69
CA MET A 140 -15.47 -31.28 5.95
C MET A 140 -14.70 -32.16 4.95
N ALA A 141 -13.66 -31.63 4.31
CA ALA A 141 -12.82 -32.41 3.39
C ALA A 141 -11.96 -33.44 4.15
N ILE A 142 -11.45 -33.09 5.34
CA ILE A 142 -10.69 -33.99 6.20
C ILE A 142 -11.59 -35.10 6.74
N SER A 143 -12.76 -34.76 7.30
CA SER A 143 -13.71 -35.76 7.79
C SER A 143 -14.20 -36.69 6.67
N GLN A 144 -14.36 -36.18 5.45
CA GLN A 144 -14.74 -36.99 4.29
C GLN A 144 -13.61 -37.93 3.86
N ALA A 145 -12.35 -37.48 3.91
CA ALA A 145 -11.18 -38.32 3.64
C ALA A 145 -11.00 -39.40 4.72
N GLU A 146 -11.18 -39.05 5.99
CA GLU A 146 -11.16 -40.00 7.11
C GLU A 146 -12.25 -41.06 6.95
N SER A 147 -13.49 -40.66 6.67
CA SER A 147 -14.59 -41.61 6.43
C SER A 147 -14.36 -42.52 5.22
N PHE A 148 -13.66 -42.04 4.18
CA PHE A 148 -13.31 -42.84 3.01
C PHE A 148 -12.23 -43.89 3.35
N LEU A 149 -11.22 -43.51 4.13
CA LEU A 149 -10.18 -44.43 4.60
C LEU A 149 -10.74 -45.48 5.55
N GLU A 150 -11.66 -45.10 6.45
CA GLU A 150 -12.37 -46.05 7.32
C GLU A 150 -13.18 -47.07 6.51
N GLY A 151 -13.85 -46.62 5.44
CA GLY A 151 -14.57 -47.50 4.51
C GLY A 151 -13.65 -48.51 3.82
N LEU A 152 -12.49 -48.08 3.32
CA LEU A 152 -11.48 -48.96 2.72
C LEU A 152 -10.93 -49.99 3.72
N LEU A 153 -10.67 -49.57 4.96
CA LEU A 153 -10.17 -50.46 6.01
C LEU A 153 -11.21 -51.53 6.38
N GLN A 154 -12.50 -51.17 6.41
CA GLN A 154 -13.60 -52.12 6.61
C GLN A 154 -13.81 -53.05 5.41
N GLU A 155 -13.63 -52.57 4.18
CA GLU A 155 -13.66 -53.41 2.98
C GLU A 155 -12.50 -54.43 2.95
N GLU A 156 -11.28 -54.06 3.38
CA GLU A 156 -10.16 -55.00 3.51
C GLU A 156 -10.39 -56.04 4.60
N GLN A 157 -10.92 -55.64 5.76
CA GLN A 157 -11.22 -56.59 6.85
C GLN A 157 -12.31 -57.59 6.46
N THR A 158 -13.34 -57.14 5.72
CA THR A 158 -14.44 -58.01 5.26
C THR A 158 -14.07 -58.90 4.07
N ASN A 159 -13.17 -58.45 3.17
CA ASN A 159 -12.69 -59.27 2.06
C ASN A 159 -11.55 -60.22 2.45
N GLY A 160 -10.69 -59.86 3.42
CA GLY A 160 -9.67 -60.75 3.97
C GLY A 160 -10.27 -61.97 4.68
N GLN A 161 -11.35 -61.78 5.44
CA GLN A 161 -12.06 -62.89 6.10
C GLN A 161 -12.80 -63.82 5.12
N LYS A 162 -13.26 -63.31 3.96
CA LYS A 162 -13.88 -64.14 2.92
C LYS A 162 -12.86 -64.97 2.12
N ALA A 163 -11.62 -64.51 2.01
CA ALA A 163 -10.55 -65.26 1.34
C ALA A 163 -10.07 -66.46 2.17
N GLU A 164 -10.08 -66.36 3.50
CA GLU A 164 -9.71 -67.46 4.41
C GLU A 164 -10.82 -68.52 4.52
N ALA A 165 -12.10 -68.12 4.54
CA ALA A 165 -13.22 -69.07 4.62
C ALA A 165 -13.39 -69.95 3.37
N ASN A 166 -12.93 -69.49 2.19
CA ASN A 166 -13.14 -70.19 0.92
C ASN A 166 -12.00 -71.17 0.57
N GLN A 167 -10.92 -71.22 1.35
CA GLN A 167 -9.80 -72.16 1.15
C GLN A 167 -9.97 -73.48 1.92
N GLU A 168 -10.87 -73.53 2.91
CA GLU A 168 -11.13 -74.75 3.70
C GLU A 168 -12.17 -75.70 3.06
N GLU A 169 -12.96 -75.25 2.08
CA GLU A 169 -14.02 -76.08 1.46
C GLU A 169 -13.60 -76.85 0.18
N THR A 170 -12.38 -76.66 -0.33
CA THR A 170 -11.88 -77.35 -1.55
C THR A 170 -10.86 -78.45 -1.27
N THR A 171 -11.07 -79.28 -0.26
CA THR A 171 -10.37 -80.58 -0.11
C THR A 171 -11.32 -81.67 0.35
N HIS A 172 -12.05 -82.28 -0.59
CA HIS A 172 -12.68 -83.59 -0.44
C HIS A 172 -12.53 -84.40 -1.72
#